data_AF-A0A7C6XB65-F1
#
_entry.id   AF-A0A7C6XB65-F1
#
_cell.length_a   1.000
_cell.length_b   1.000
_cell.length_c   1.000
_cell.angle_alpha   90.00
_cell.angle_beta   90.00
_cell.angle_gamma   90.00
#
_symmetry.space_group_name_H-M   'P 1'
#
loop_
_entity.id
_entity.type
_entity.pdbx_description
1 polymer ?
#
loop_
_entity_poly.entity_id
_entity_poly.type
_entity_poly.pdbx_seq_one_letter_code
_entity_poly.pdbx_strand_id
1 'polypeptide(L)'
;SLRRMAVPVLALATVVAVFDFAFQETVVPSCYREVRDLKLGIRARADAAVEHNILFWVPDPAQGPARLIVGVERIRVRAGQGPGTGDQGTLLGVKVVYLDKKGVPEGIAYAEEATYEGEGGSKSGMWRLNRVRYYVLPGGKEGAPQAGEKRAAIEPLHLDEIVLDLGRDPGNVARDEVKAQEMPVGELRQAIRNRMAVGIPASEYEVNLHQRFSVPFAAVVFALIGVPLGLRRQRTGSSLGLGLSVLIIFVYYIVWHYLGTLGKGGAMDPFLAAWIPNIAAAAIGGVLLYRAPN
;
A
#
# COMPACT_ATOMS: atom_id res chain seq x y z
N SER A 1 -28.53 -8.53 -36.02
CA SER A 1 -29.01 -8.08 -34.71
C SER A 1 -27.82 -7.85 -33.79
N LEU A 2 -27.57 -6.58 -33.47
CA LEU A 2 -26.51 -6.09 -32.59
C LEU A 2 -26.38 -6.91 -31.28
N ARG A 3 -27.52 -7.31 -30.70
CA ARG A 3 -27.58 -8.11 -29.46
C ARG A 3 -26.92 -9.49 -29.59
N ARG A 4 -27.05 -10.15 -30.74
CA ARG A 4 -26.46 -11.49 -30.97
C ARG A 4 -24.93 -11.48 -31.03
N MET A 5 -24.33 -10.32 -31.31
CA MET A 5 -22.87 -10.15 -31.35
C MET A 5 -22.33 -9.54 -30.06
N ALA A 6 -23.06 -8.62 -29.42
CA ALA A 6 -22.63 -7.97 -28.18
C ALA A 6 -22.63 -8.92 -26.97
N VAL A 7 -23.64 -9.78 -26.84
CA VAL A 7 -23.78 -10.71 -25.70
C VAL A 7 -22.58 -11.65 -25.53
N PRO A 8 -22.11 -12.39 -26.56
CA PRO A 8 -20.96 -13.28 -26.38
C PRO A 8 -19.66 -12.53 -26.07
N VAL A 9 -19.47 -11.32 -26.61
CA VAL A 9 -18.29 -10.49 -26.34
C VAL A 9 -18.28 -10.00 -24.89
N LEU A 10 -19.42 -9.54 -24.37
CA LEU A 10 -19.54 -9.12 -22.97
C LEU A 10 -19.42 -10.31 -22.01
N ALA A 11 -19.97 -11.48 -22.36
CA ALA A 11 -19.81 -12.70 -21.58
C ALA A 11 -18.34 -13.10 -21.47
N LEU A 12 -17.62 -13.11 -22.60
CA LEU A 12 -16.18 -13.39 -22.61
C LEU A 12 -15.40 -12.37 -21.79
N ALA A 13 -15.70 -11.07 -21.94
CA ALA A 13 -15.05 -10.03 -21.16
C ALA A 13 -15.27 -10.18 -19.65
N THR A 14 -16.46 -10.65 -19.24
CA THR A 14 -16.77 -10.94 -17.85
C THR A 14 -15.94 -12.12 -17.34
N VAL A 15 -15.81 -13.19 -18.12
CA VAL A 15 -14.94 -14.34 -17.79
C VAL A 15 -13.49 -13.89 -17.63
N VAL A 16 -13.00 -13.05 -18.56
CA VAL A 16 -11.64 -12.49 -18.49
C VAL A 16 -11.46 -11.63 -17.24
N ALA A 17 -12.42 -10.79 -16.88
CA ALA A 17 -12.37 -9.98 -15.67
C ALA A 17 -12.35 -10.84 -14.39
N VAL A 18 -13.15 -11.90 -14.32
CA VAL A 18 -13.16 -12.83 -13.18
C VAL A 18 -11.83 -13.57 -13.08
N PHE A 19 -11.28 -14.03 -14.21
CA PHE A 19 -9.98 -14.67 -14.26
C PHE A 19 -8.85 -13.72 -13.83
N ASP A 20 -8.82 -12.49 -14.35
CA ASP A 20 -7.85 -11.47 -13.98
C ASP A 20 -7.91 -11.15 -12.48
N PHE A 21 -9.11 -10.98 -11.92
CA PHE A 21 -9.28 -10.80 -10.48
C PHE A 21 -8.74 -11.99 -9.67
N ALA A 22 -9.10 -13.22 -10.04
CA ALA A 22 -8.63 -14.42 -9.36
C ALA A 22 -7.10 -14.57 -9.43
N PHE A 23 -6.52 -14.27 -10.59
CA PHE A 23 -5.08 -14.29 -10.81
C PHE A 23 -4.36 -13.23 -9.96
N GLN A 24 -4.91 -12.01 -9.90
CA GLN A 24 -4.37 -10.91 -9.11
C GLN A 24 -4.48 -11.13 -7.60
N GLU A 25 -5.46 -11.89 -7.13
CA GLU A 25 -5.62 -12.17 -5.69
C GLU A 25 -4.79 -13.38 -5.24
N THR A 26 -4.58 -14.39 -6.10
CA THR A 26 -3.93 -15.65 -5.72
C THR A 26 -2.48 -15.75 -6.18
N VAL A 27 -2.23 -15.52 -7.47
CA VAL A 27 -0.93 -15.76 -8.09
C VAL A 27 0.01 -14.59 -7.84
N VAL A 28 -0.45 -13.37 -8.11
CA VAL A 28 0.39 -12.17 -8.02
C VAL A 28 0.99 -11.99 -6.61
N PRO A 29 0.22 -12.03 -5.50
CA PRO A 29 0.79 -11.83 -4.18
C PRO A 29 1.70 -12.99 -3.76
N SER A 30 1.42 -14.21 -4.22
CA SER A 30 2.25 -15.38 -3.92
C SER A 30 3.62 -15.30 -4.58
N CYS A 31 3.69 -14.89 -5.85
CA CYS A 31 4.95 -14.65 -6.53
C CYS A 31 5.76 -13.52 -5.88
N TYR A 32 5.09 -12.42 -5.48
CA TYR A 32 5.78 -11.32 -4.78
C TYR A 32 6.31 -11.74 -3.42
N ARG A 33 5.57 -12.57 -2.66
CA ARG A 33 6.05 -13.14 -1.38
C ARG A 33 7.31 -13.98 -1.57
N GLU A 34 7.32 -14.86 -2.56
CA GLU A 34 8.43 -15.77 -2.82
C GLU A 34 9.69 -15.02 -3.29
N VAL A 35 9.54 -14.06 -4.22
CA VAL A 35 10.66 -13.21 -4.67
C VAL A 35 11.20 -12.35 -3.52
N ARG A 36 10.33 -11.86 -2.62
CA ARG A 36 10.74 -11.09 -1.45
C ARG A 36 11.52 -11.95 -0.47
N ASP A 37 11.04 -13.14 -0.14
CA ASP A 37 11.73 -14.07 0.74
C ASP A 37 13.10 -14.48 0.18
N LEU A 38 13.20 -14.68 -1.13
CA LEU A 38 14.49 -14.92 -1.81
C LEU A 38 15.44 -13.73 -1.70
N LYS A 39 14.96 -12.51 -1.97
CA LYS A 39 15.78 -11.29 -1.81
C LYS A 39 16.25 -11.09 -0.38
N LEU A 40 15.37 -11.35 0.60
CA LEU A 40 15.70 -11.27 2.02
C LEU A 40 16.72 -12.34 2.40
N GLY A 41 16.57 -13.58 1.94
CA GLY A 41 17.52 -14.67 2.19
C GLY A 41 18.91 -14.41 1.59
N ILE A 42 18.99 -13.85 0.38
CA ILE A 42 20.26 -13.46 -0.25
C ILE A 42 20.93 -12.31 0.53
N ARG A 43 20.16 -11.29 0.93
CA ARG A 43 20.67 -10.14 1.69
C ARG A 43 21.11 -10.53 3.11
N ALA A 44 20.34 -11.39 3.79
CA ALA A 44 20.67 -11.93 5.10
C ALA A 44 21.95 -12.79 5.06
N ARG A 45 22.15 -13.60 4.00
CA ARG A 45 23.42 -14.33 3.81
C ARG A 45 24.62 -13.42 3.51
N ALA A 46 24.37 -12.23 2.97
CA ALA A 46 25.39 -11.24 2.67
C ALA A 46 25.66 -10.28 3.84
N ASP A 47 25.02 -10.45 5.01
CA ASP A 47 25.01 -9.49 6.13
C ASP A 47 24.67 -8.05 5.67
N ALA A 48 23.98 -7.93 4.54
CA ALA A 48 23.71 -6.66 3.88
C ALA A 48 22.51 -5.99 4.54
N ALA A 49 22.67 -4.71 4.92
CA ALA A 49 21.56 -3.91 5.44
C ALA A 49 20.46 -3.80 4.38
N VAL A 50 19.23 -4.08 4.77
CA VAL A 50 18.05 -3.77 3.96
C VAL A 50 17.80 -2.27 4.14
N GLU A 51 18.20 -1.47 3.16
CA GLU A 51 18.08 0.00 3.16
C GLU A 51 16.68 0.46 2.73
N HIS A 52 15.67 0.39 3.58
CA HIS A 52 14.35 0.97 3.28
C HIS A 52 13.69 1.51 4.56
N ASN A 53 12.96 2.62 4.42
CA ASN A 53 12.23 3.25 5.52
C ASN A 53 10.96 2.46 5.85
N ILE A 54 11.10 1.38 6.63
CA ILE A 54 10.01 0.47 6.98
C ILE A 54 9.14 1.18 8.01
N LEU A 55 7.87 1.41 7.68
CA LEU A 55 6.89 2.00 8.58
C LEU A 55 5.87 0.94 8.99
N PHE A 56 5.80 0.65 10.28
CA PHE A 56 4.89 -0.37 10.78
C PHE A 56 4.24 0.02 12.11
N TRP A 57 3.07 -0.56 12.34
CA TRP A 57 2.18 -0.23 13.46
C TRP A 57 2.27 -1.28 14.55
N VAL A 58 2.40 -0.86 15.81
CA VAL A 58 2.32 -1.75 16.97
C VAL A 58 0.94 -1.57 17.63
N PRO A 59 0.05 -2.57 17.53
CA PRO A 59 -1.27 -2.51 18.13
C PRO A 59 -1.21 -2.54 19.66
N ASP A 60 -2.16 -1.87 20.33
CA ASP A 60 -2.26 -1.92 21.79
C ASP A 60 -2.78 -3.31 22.23
N PRO A 61 -2.09 -4.03 23.14
CA PRO A 61 -2.55 -5.31 23.70
C PRO A 61 -3.97 -5.28 24.28
N ALA A 62 -4.48 -4.11 24.68
CA ALA A 62 -5.79 -3.94 25.27
C ALA A 62 -6.96 -3.72 24.26
N GLN A 63 -6.77 -4.08 22.97
CA GLN A 63 -7.77 -3.92 21.89
C GLN A 63 -8.11 -2.44 21.54
N GLY A 64 -7.15 -1.53 21.72
CA GLY A 64 -7.26 -0.10 21.36
C GLY A 64 -6.64 0.25 19.99
N PRO A 65 -6.74 1.52 19.55
CA PRO A 65 -5.99 2.01 18.40
C PRO A 65 -4.48 1.84 18.63
N ALA A 66 -3.70 1.68 17.55
CA ALA A 66 -2.26 1.47 17.68
C ALA A 66 -1.61 2.67 18.39
N ARG A 67 -0.88 2.37 19.47
CA ARG A 67 -0.28 3.40 20.33
C ARG A 67 1.09 3.85 19.83
N LEU A 68 1.67 3.12 18.88
CA LEU A 68 3.03 3.33 18.40
C LEU A 68 3.12 3.19 16.87
N ILE A 69 3.76 4.16 16.24
CA ILE A 69 4.25 4.06 14.85
C ILE A 69 5.75 3.89 14.91
N VAL A 70 6.27 2.85 14.27
CA VAL A 70 7.70 2.60 14.19
C VAL A 70 8.17 2.76 12.76
N GLY A 71 9.04 3.75 12.55
CA GLY A 71 9.83 3.90 11.35
C GLY A 71 11.22 3.30 11.57
N VAL A 72 11.74 2.57 10.60
CA VAL A 72 13.10 2.01 10.65
C VAL A 72 13.80 2.35 9.35
N GLU A 73 14.96 3.01 9.43
CA GLU A 73 15.71 3.40 8.24
C GLU A 73 16.41 2.22 7.57
N ARG A 74 16.98 1.31 8.37
CA ARG A 74 17.64 0.10 7.87
C ARG A 74 17.46 -1.05 8.84
N ILE A 75 17.33 -2.27 8.33
CA ILE A 75 17.39 -3.47 9.15
C ILE A 75 18.55 -4.37 8.71
N ARG A 76 19.32 -4.85 9.68
CA ARG A 76 20.31 -5.90 9.48
C ARG A 76 19.77 -7.16 10.15
N VAL A 77 19.47 -8.17 9.34
CA VAL A 77 19.08 -9.49 9.83
C VAL A 77 20.28 -10.41 9.68
N ARG A 78 20.72 -11.00 10.79
CA ARG A 78 21.76 -12.02 10.82
C ARG A 78 21.10 -13.35 11.15
N ALA A 79 21.14 -14.28 10.19
CA ALA A 79 20.65 -15.63 10.42
C ALA A 79 21.42 -16.27 11.58
N GLY A 80 20.71 -16.85 12.54
CA GLY A 80 21.31 -17.48 13.70
C GLY A 80 22.27 -18.60 13.29
N GLN A 81 23.56 -18.47 13.63
CA GLN A 81 24.56 -19.52 13.39
C GLN A 81 24.53 -20.52 14.56
N GLY A 82 23.56 -21.44 14.58
CA GLY A 82 23.54 -22.56 15.52
C GLY A 82 22.14 -23.12 15.81
N PRO A 83 22.02 -24.42 16.14
CA PRO A 83 20.75 -25.00 16.57
C PRO A 83 20.32 -24.35 17.90
N GLY A 84 19.15 -23.70 17.91
CA GLY A 84 18.63 -22.94 19.06
C GLY A 84 19.00 -21.45 19.07
N THR A 85 19.83 -20.98 18.14
CA THR A 85 20.11 -19.55 17.97
C THR A 85 19.06 -18.96 17.04
N GLY A 86 18.05 -18.29 17.60
CA GLY A 86 17.05 -17.58 16.80
C GLY A 86 17.66 -16.50 15.90
N ASP A 87 16.94 -16.08 14.86
CA ASP A 87 17.35 -14.96 14.02
C ASP A 87 17.57 -13.71 14.87
N GLN A 88 18.80 -13.20 14.86
CA GLN A 88 19.15 -11.94 15.51
C GLN A 88 19.02 -10.81 14.51
N GLY A 89 18.43 -9.72 14.95
CA GLY A 89 18.23 -8.54 14.11
C GLY A 89 18.58 -7.27 14.84
N THR A 90 19.20 -6.37 14.10
CA THR A 90 19.48 -5.01 14.52
C THR A 90 18.74 -4.06 13.58
N LEU A 91 17.85 -3.23 14.15
CA LEU A 91 17.25 -2.09 13.46
C LEU A 91 18.17 -0.88 13.65
N LEU A 92 18.35 -0.09 12.60
CA LEU A 92 19.16 1.13 12.61
C LEU A 92 18.28 2.31 12.23
N GLY A 93 18.45 3.44 12.94
CA GLY A 93 17.64 4.64 12.73
C GLY A 93 16.16 4.39 13.03
N VAL A 94 15.87 3.96 14.25
CA VAL A 94 14.51 3.64 14.70
C VAL A 94 13.82 4.90 15.21
N LYS A 95 12.63 5.19 14.68
CA LYS A 95 11.78 6.28 15.14
C LYS A 95 10.47 5.70 15.64
N VAL A 96 10.20 5.88 16.93
CA VAL A 96 8.93 5.47 17.56
C VAL A 96 8.12 6.71 17.88
N VAL A 97 6.94 6.83 17.27
CA VAL A 97 5.97 7.89 17.60
C VAL A 97 4.93 7.32 18.54
N TYR A 98 4.83 7.90 19.73
CA TYR A 98 3.84 7.56 20.75
C TYR A 98 2.59 8.39 20.52
N LEU A 99 1.45 7.71 20.48
CA LEU A 99 0.16 8.30 20.20
C LEU A 99 -0.74 8.21 21.43
N ASP A 100 -1.52 9.26 21.68
CA ASP A 100 -2.54 9.26 22.71
C ASP A 100 -3.76 8.40 22.30
N LYS A 101 -4.75 8.27 23.19
CA LYS A 101 -5.99 7.52 22.92
C LYS A 101 -6.85 8.08 21.77
N LYS A 102 -6.57 9.30 21.32
CA LYS A 102 -7.23 10.01 20.21
C LYS A 102 -6.37 10.00 18.93
N GLY A 103 -5.21 9.33 18.94
CA GLY A 103 -4.29 9.26 17.81
C GLY A 103 -3.39 10.49 17.64
N VAL A 104 -3.35 11.39 18.62
CA VAL A 104 -2.48 12.58 18.58
C VAL A 104 -1.07 12.21 19.07
N PRO A 105 0.00 12.59 18.35
CA PRO A 105 1.37 12.38 18.81
C PRO A 105 1.66 13.09 20.14
N GLU A 106 1.97 12.31 21.18
CA GLU A 106 2.36 12.78 22.52
C GLU A 106 3.89 12.77 22.69
N GLY A 107 4.61 11.98 21.91
CA GLY A 107 6.07 11.98 21.92
C GLY A 107 6.70 11.21 20.78
N ILE A 108 7.98 11.47 20.53
CA ILE A 108 8.78 10.77 19.53
C ILE A 108 10.08 10.32 20.18
N ALA A 109 10.35 9.02 20.18
CA ALA A 109 11.67 8.48 20.45
C ALA A 109 12.42 8.28 19.14
N TYR A 110 13.66 8.76 19.09
CA TYR A 110 14.62 8.41 18.05
C TYR A 110 15.73 7.58 18.67
N ALA A 111 15.94 6.36 18.19
CA ALA A 111 17.04 5.50 18.59
C ALA A 111 17.97 5.25 17.41
N GLU A 112 19.27 5.26 17.66
CA GLU A 112 20.25 4.99 16.61
C GLU A 112 20.29 3.51 16.25
N GLU A 113 20.05 2.65 17.23
CA GLU A 113 20.11 1.21 17.08
C GLU A 113 19.05 0.55 17.98
N ALA A 114 18.41 -0.52 17.51
CA ALA A 114 17.59 -1.39 18.34
C ALA A 114 17.95 -2.85 18.11
N THR A 115 18.16 -3.58 19.19
CA THR A 115 18.55 -5.00 19.19
C THR A 115 17.38 -5.85 19.63
N TYR A 116 17.13 -6.96 18.93
CA TYR A 116 16.10 -7.90 19.31
C TYR A 116 16.59 -8.85 20.41
N GLU A 117 15.89 -8.84 21.54
CA GLU A 117 16.06 -9.77 22.66
C GLU A 117 14.87 -10.73 22.70
N GLY A 118 15.01 -11.86 22.01
CA GLY A 118 13.99 -12.91 22.00
C GLY A 118 14.44 -14.14 21.21
N GLU A 119 13.76 -15.27 21.43
CA GLU A 119 13.91 -16.45 20.58
C GLU A 119 13.29 -16.18 19.20
N GLY A 120 14.06 -16.44 18.15
CA GLY A 120 13.63 -16.26 16.77
C GLY A 120 12.42 -17.15 16.46
N GLY A 121 11.33 -16.55 15.98
CA GLY A 121 10.06 -17.23 15.70
C GLY A 121 8.97 -17.07 16.77
N SER A 122 9.26 -16.43 17.91
CA SER A 122 8.24 -16.08 18.92
C SER A 122 7.57 -14.73 18.62
N LYS A 123 6.26 -14.62 18.89
CA LYS A 123 5.47 -13.38 18.76
C LYS A 123 5.70 -12.37 19.90
N SER A 124 6.60 -12.67 20.86
CA SER A 124 6.78 -11.89 22.10
C SER A 124 8.24 -11.60 22.43
N GLY A 125 9.03 -11.15 21.45
CA GLY A 125 10.39 -10.68 21.71
C GLY A 125 10.43 -9.19 22.00
N MET A 126 11.32 -8.80 22.92
CA MET A 126 11.51 -7.41 23.31
C MET A 126 12.56 -6.77 22.41
N TRP A 127 12.31 -5.53 21.98
CA TRP A 127 13.30 -4.71 21.30
C TRP A 127 13.95 -3.76 22.28
N ARG A 128 15.27 -3.82 22.39
CA ARG A 128 16.08 -2.92 23.19
C ARG A 128 16.59 -1.78 22.30
N LEU A 129 16.01 -0.60 22.43
CA LEU A 129 16.42 0.61 21.73
C LEU A 129 17.56 1.27 22.53
N ASN A 130 18.70 1.49 21.88
CA ASN A 130 19.90 2.07 22.49
C ASN A 130 20.11 3.50 22.00
N ARG A 131 20.67 4.37 22.87
CA ARG A 131 20.97 5.78 22.57
C ARG A 131 19.73 6.54 22.09
N VAL A 132 18.71 6.57 22.94
CA VAL A 132 17.40 7.14 22.60
C VAL A 132 17.36 8.63 22.90
N ARG A 133 16.95 9.42 21.91
CA ARG A 133 16.55 10.82 22.07
C ARG A 133 15.03 10.89 22.07
N TYR A 134 14.44 11.14 23.23
CA TYR A 134 13.00 11.25 23.39
C TYR A 134 12.56 12.71 23.41
N TYR A 135 11.63 13.05 22.53
CA TYR A 135 11.00 14.36 22.45
C TYR A 135 9.58 14.24 22.97
N VAL A 136 9.25 14.94 24.05
CA VAL A 136 7.87 15.12 24.49
C VAL A 136 7.22 16.11 23.55
N LEU A 137 6.14 15.71 22.90
CA LEU A 137 5.31 16.63 22.13
C LEU A 137 4.26 17.19 23.07
N PRO A 138 4.08 18.52 23.14
CA PRO A 138 2.97 19.12 23.89
C PRO A 138 1.64 18.78 23.22
N GLY A 139 1.13 17.58 23.50
CA GLY A 139 -0.10 17.04 22.96
C GLY A 139 -1.32 17.64 23.66
N GLY A 140 -1.89 18.70 23.07
CA GLY A 140 -3.31 19.05 23.25
C GLY A 140 -3.72 19.85 24.50
N LYS A 141 -2.79 20.27 25.36
CA LYS A 141 -3.05 21.22 26.45
C LYS A 141 -1.94 22.25 26.57
N GLU A 142 -1.73 23.03 25.52
CA GLU A 142 -1.30 24.44 25.55
C GLU A 142 -1.17 24.90 24.09
N GLY A 143 -1.60 26.13 23.83
CA GLY A 143 -1.99 26.62 22.51
C GLY A 143 -0.95 26.43 21.41
N ALA A 144 -1.43 26.27 20.18
CA ALA A 144 -0.58 26.44 19.01
C ALA A 144 0.14 27.80 19.11
N PRO A 145 1.48 27.85 19.03
CA PRO A 145 2.21 29.11 19.17
C PRO A 145 1.76 30.07 18.07
N GLN A 146 1.35 31.27 18.46
CA GLN A 146 1.02 32.33 17.52
C GLN A 146 2.29 32.70 16.72
N ALA A 147 2.13 32.98 15.43
CA ALA A 147 3.22 33.30 14.52
C ALA A 147 4.05 34.49 15.06
N GLY A 148 5.23 34.20 15.63
CA GLY A 148 6.11 35.20 16.23
C GLY A 148 6.89 34.71 17.46
N GLU A 149 6.42 33.68 18.16
CA GLU A 149 7.18 33.11 19.29
C GLU A 149 8.34 32.24 18.79
N LYS A 150 9.55 32.55 19.26
CA LYS A 150 10.73 31.70 19.06
C LYS A 150 10.40 30.32 19.61
N ARG A 151 10.45 29.29 18.77
CA ARG A 151 10.35 27.89 19.19
C ARG A 151 11.36 27.68 20.32
N ALA A 152 10.88 27.48 21.55
CA ALA A 152 11.74 26.89 22.57
C ALA A 152 12.22 25.56 21.97
N ALA A 153 13.53 25.41 21.84
CA ALA A 153 14.08 24.13 21.39
C ALA A 153 13.63 23.11 22.43
N ILE A 154 12.77 22.17 22.04
CA ILE A 154 12.38 21.06 22.91
C ILE A 154 13.65 20.24 23.09
N GLU A 155 14.29 20.38 24.25
CA GLU A 155 15.48 19.60 24.55
C GLU A 155 15.10 18.12 24.63
N PRO A 156 15.78 17.23 23.89
CA PRO A 156 15.50 15.81 23.97
C PRO A 156 15.94 15.27 25.32
N LEU A 157 15.08 14.46 25.93
CA LEU A 157 15.48 13.58 27.01
C LEU A 157 16.39 12.49 26.43
N HIS A 158 17.64 12.48 26.86
CA HIS A 158 18.57 11.43 26.49
C HIS A 158 18.35 10.25 27.42
N LEU A 159 17.95 9.12 26.84
CA LEU A 159 17.74 7.86 27.53
C LEU A 159 18.77 6.88 27.00
N ASP A 160 19.48 6.21 27.90
CA ASP A 160 20.46 5.20 27.52
C ASP A 160 19.77 4.04 26.79
N GLU A 161 18.59 3.67 27.28
CA GLU A 161 17.87 2.50 26.80
C GLU A 161 16.35 2.60 26.97
N ILE A 162 15.60 2.06 26.00
CA ILE A 162 14.16 1.76 26.11
C ILE A 162 13.93 0.31 25.65
N VAL A 163 13.24 -0.48 26.48
CA VAL A 163 12.77 -1.81 26.10
C VAL A 163 11.31 -1.71 25.67
N LEU A 164 11.00 -2.20 24.48
CA LEU A 164 9.67 -2.12 23.90
C LEU A 164 9.29 -3.44 23.20
N ASP A 165 8.09 -3.93 23.47
CA ASP A 165 7.50 -5.01 22.69
C ASP A 165 6.90 -4.43 21.40
N LEU A 166 7.52 -4.75 20.26
CA LEU A 166 7.02 -4.37 18.94
C LEU A 166 6.03 -5.39 18.37
N GLY A 167 5.81 -6.51 19.06
CA GLY A 167 4.94 -7.62 18.66
C GLY A 167 5.41 -8.34 17.40
N ARG A 168 6.65 -8.12 16.96
CA ARG A 168 7.24 -8.68 15.73
C ARG A 168 8.72 -9.00 15.90
N ASP A 169 9.14 -10.11 15.31
CA ASP A 169 10.53 -10.51 15.17
C ASP A 169 11.23 -9.78 13.99
N PRO A 170 12.57 -9.82 13.92
CA PRO A 170 13.33 -9.13 12.88
C PRO A 170 13.00 -9.56 11.45
N GLY A 171 12.67 -10.85 11.23
CA GLY A 171 12.31 -11.36 9.92
C GLY A 171 10.97 -10.80 9.45
N ASN A 172 10.02 -10.66 10.35
CA ASN A 172 8.73 -10.03 10.07
C ASN A 172 8.85 -8.51 9.86
N VAL A 173 9.69 -7.80 10.61
CA VAL A 173 9.96 -6.37 10.35
C VAL A 173 10.58 -6.16 8.97
N ALA A 174 11.52 -7.02 8.55
CA ALA A 174 12.08 -6.96 7.19
C ALA A 174 11.05 -7.27 6.08
N ARG A 175 9.95 -7.96 6.41
CA ARG A 175 8.86 -8.29 5.49
C ARG A 175 7.75 -7.24 5.44
N ASP A 176 7.67 -6.35 6.43
CA ASP A 176 6.61 -5.35 6.59
C ASP A 176 6.64 -4.22 5.53
N GLU A 177 7.71 -4.12 4.73
CA GLU A 177 7.73 -3.29 3.53
C GLU A 177 6.94 -3.96 2.39
N VAL A 178 5.63 -4.14 2.59
CA VAL A 178 4.73 -4.52 1.49
C VAL A 178 4.19 -3.23 0.90
N LYS A 179 4.49 -2.97 -0.38
CA LYS A 179 3.82 -1.87 -1.10
C LYS A 179 2.33 -2.15 -1.09
N ALA A 180 1.49 -1.12 -0.94
CA ALA A 180 0.04 -1.28 -0.99
C ALA A 180 -0.44 -2.01 -2.27
N GLN A 181 0.33 -1.90 -3.37
CA GLN A 181 0.11 -2.60 -4.64
C GLN A 181 0.39 -4.11 -4.62
N GLU A 182 1.17 -4.59 -3.66
CA GLU A 182 1.60 -5.99 -3.53
C GLU A 182 0.77 -6.75 -2.47
N MET A 183 -0.01 -6.01 -1.65
CA MET A 183 -0.89 -6.60 -0.64
C MET A 183 -2.13 -7.27 -1.29
N PRO A 184 -2.52 -8.48 -0.86
CA PRO A 184 -3.82 -9.05 -1.19
C PRO A 184 -4.95 -8.22 -0.55
N VAL A 185 -6.19 -8.37 -1.05
CA VAL A 185 -7.34 -7.55 -0.60
C VAL A 185 -7.58 -7.66 0.90
N GLY A 186 -7.40 -8.85 1.47
CA GLY A 186 -7.54 -9.09 2.91
C GLY A 186 -6.59 -8.25 3.76
N GLU A 187 -5.29 -8.30 3.43
CA GLU A 187 -4.23 -7.53 4.12
C GLU A 187 -4.41 -6.02 3.90
N LEU A 188 -4.77 -5.61 2.68
CA LEU A 188 -5.00 -4.20 2.34
C LEU A 188 -6.16 -3.61 3.14
N ARG A 189 -7.27 -4.34 3.31
CA ARG A 189 -8.39 -3.93 4.17
C ARG A 189 -7.99 -3.81 5.64
N GLN A 190 -7.14 -4.71 6.13
CA GLN A 190 -6.65 -4.62 7.50
C GLN A 190 -5.74 -3.42 7.70
N ALA A 191 -4.84 -3.15 6.75
CA ALA A 191 -3.98 -1.98 6.75
C ALA A 191 -4.79 -0.66 6.75
N ILE A 192 -5.88 -0.59 5.97
CA ILE A 192 -6.80 0.58 5.97
C ILE A 192 -7.46 0.75 7.34
N ARG A 193 -8.03 -0.31 7.92
CA ARG A 193 -8.66 -0.25 9.25
C ARG A 193 -7.69 0.22 10.32
N ASN A 194 -6.46 -0.30 10.30
CA ASN A 194 -5.43 0.07 11.27
C ASN A 194 -5.05 1.55 11.13
N ARG A 195 -4.92 2.07 9.90
CA ARG A 195 -4.63 3.49 9.64
C ARG A 195 -5.76 4.41 10.10
N MET A 196 -7.01 4.06 9.77
CA MET A 196 -8.19 4.84 10.16
C MET A 196 -8.41 4.85 11.68
N ALA A 197 -8.14 3.74 12.38
CA ALA A 197 -8.25 3.66 13.83
C ALA A 197 -7.37 4.68 14.57
N VAL A 198 -6.31 5.14 13.91
CA VAL A 198 -5.30 6.03 14.47
C VAL A 198 -5.32 7.42 13.81
N GLY A 199 -6.32 7.71 12.97
CA GLY A 199 -6.50 9.01 12.33
C GLY A 199 -5.46 9.36 11.25
N ILE A 200 -4.72 8.38 10.72
CA ILE A 200 -3.77 8.61 9.63
C ILE A 200 -4.46 8.41 8.27
N PRO A 201 -4.19 9.30 7.28
CA PRO A 201 -4.72 9.14 5.93
C PRO A 201 -4.41 7.77 5.34
N ALA A 202 -5.48 7.05 4.98
CA ALA A 202 -5.41 5.74 4.32
C ALA A 202 -5.65 5.84 2.80
N SER A 203 -5.67 7.05 2.24
CA SER A 203 -6.08 7.33 0.85
C SER A 203 -5.32 6.50 -0.18
N GLU A 204 -4.01 6.31 -0.02
CA GLU A 204 -3.22 5.45 -0.91
C GLU A 204 -3.73 4.00 -0.90
N TYR A 205 -4.03 3.47 0.28
CA TYR A 205 -4.43 2.08 0.47
C TYR A 205 -5.86 1.88 -0.04
N GLU A 206 -6.74 2.85 0.19
CA GLU A 206 -8.11 2.86 -0.32
C GLU A 206 -8.15 2.94 -1.85
N VAL A 207 -7.30 3.77 -2.48
CA VAL A 207 -7.20 3.82 -3.94
C VAL A 207 -6.75 2.47 -4.48
N ASN A 208 -5.70 1.87 -3.91
CA ASN A 208 -5.23 0.56 -4.34
C ASN A 208 -6.33 -0.51 -4.15
N LEU A 209 -7.13 -0.43 -3.09
CA LEU A 209 -8.24 -1.34 -2.83
C LEU A 209 -9.32 -1.21 -3.91
N HIS A 210 -9.72 0.01 -4.28
CA HIS A 210 -10.68 0.21 -5.35
C HIS A 210 -10.11 -0.18 -6.72
N GLN A 211 -8.81 0.06 -6.96
CA GLN A 211 -8.13 -0.34 -8.19
C GLN A 211 -8.12 -1.87 -8.39
N ARG A 212 -8.08 -2.67 -7.31
CA ARG A 212 -8.22 -4.15 -7.39
C ARG A 212 -9.50 -4.59 -8.08
N PHE A 213 -10.58 -3.82 -7.96
CA PHE A 213 -11.87 -4.12 -8.59
C PHE A 213 -12.06 -3.35 -9.89
N SER A 214 -11.54 -2.12 -9.97
CA SER A 214 -11.72 -1.29 -11.15
C SER A 214 -10.88 -1.77 -12.34
N VAL A 215 -9.67 -2.32 -12.11
CA VAL A 215 -8.81 -2.84 -13.19
C VAL A 215 -9.46 -4.00 -13.95
N PRO A 216 -9.96 -5.08 -13.30
CA PRO A 216 -10.67 -6.13 -14.01
C PRO A 216 -11.94 -5.65 -14.73
N PHE A 217 -12.65 -4.68 -14.14
CA PHE A 217 -13.85 -4.10 -14.74
C PHE A 217 -13.55 -3.35 -16.06
N ALA A 218 -12.33 -2.82 -16.22
CA ALA A 218 -11.92 -2.14 -17.44
C ALA A 218 -12.03 -3.05 -18.67
N ALA A 219 -11.78 -4.37 -18.55
CA ALA A 219 -11.94 -5.31 -19.66
C ALA A 219 -13.38 -5.34 -20.21
N VAL A 220 -14.38 -5.30 -19.33
CA VAL A 220 -15.80 -5.25 -19.73
C VAL A 220 -16.11 -3.93 -20.43
N VAL A 221 -15.58 -2.82 -19.92
CA VAL A 221 -15.77 -1.48 -20.49
C VAL A 221 -15.12 -1.37 -21.88
N PHE A 222 -13.91 -1.87 -22.05
CA PHE A 222 -13.24 -1.89 -23.34
C PHE A 222 -13.92 -2.82 -24.34
N ALA A 223 -14.47 -3.95 -23.89
CA ALA A 223 -15.30 -4.79 -24.73
C ALA A 223 -16.55 -4.04 -25.23
N LEU A 224 -17.20 -3.24 -24.37
CA LEU A 224 -18.34 -2.40 -24.74
C LEU A 224 -17.99 -1.36 -25.80
N ILE A 225 -16.79 -0.75 -25.72
CA ILE A 225 -16.29 0.19 -26.73
C ILE A 225 -15.88 -0.55 -28.02
N GLY A 226 -15.25 -1.73 -27.89
CA GLY A 226 -14.72 -2.51 -28.99
C GLY A 226 -15.79 -3.06 -29.94
N VAL A 227 -16.95 -3.46 -29.40
CA VAL A 227 -18.09 -3.97 -30.20
C VAL A 227 -18.52 -2.99 -31.32
N PRO A 228 -18.94 -1.74 -31.03
CA PRO A 228 -19.37 -0.80 -32.08
C PRO A 228 -18.22 -0.37 -33.01
N LEU A 229 -16.98 -0.28 -32.50
CA LEU A 229 -15.82 0.05 -33.33
C LEU A 229 -15.47 -1.06 -34.32
N GLY A 230 -15.59 -2.33 -33.91
CA GLY A 230 -15.35 -3.49 -34.78
C GLY A 230 -16.47 -3.72 -35.81
N LEU A 231 -17.70 -3.29 -35.52
CA LEU A 231 -18.85 -3.44 -36.41
C LEU A 231 -18.92 -2.38 -37.52
N ARG A 232 -18.20 -1.26 -37.39
CA ARG A 232 -18.18 -0.23 -38.44
C ARG A 232 -17.54 -0.80 -39.72
N ARG A 233 -18.34 -0.81 -40.79
CA ARG A 233 -18.01 -1.41 -42.09
C ARG A 233 -16.69 -0.85 -42.63
N GLN A 234 -15.74 -1.73 -42.92
CA GLN A 234 -14.35 -1.50 -43.38
C GLN A 234 -14.22 -0.74 -44.73
N ARG A 235 -14.97 0.34 -44.97
CA ARG A 235 -14.79 1.19 -46.16
C ARG A 235 -13.66 2.21 -46.01
N THR A 236 -13.14 2.39 -44.80
CA THR A 236 -11.96 3.21 -44.49
C THR A 236 -10.93 2.28 -43.85
N GLY A 237 -9.67 2.33 -44.29
CA GLY A 237 -8.66 1.27 -44.08
C GLY A 237 -8.58 0.70 -42.65
N SER A 238 -8.43 -0.63 -42.57
CA SER A 238 -8.30 -1.42 -41.33
C SER A 238 -7.34 -0.82 -40.29
N SER A 239 -6.32 -0.09 -40.76
CA SER A 239 -5.32 0.62 -39.93
C SER A 239 -5.89 1.76 -39.09
N LEU A 240 -6.96 2.45 -39.53
CA LEU A 240 -7.56 3.54 -38.77
C LEU A 240 -8.28 3.05 -37.50
N GLY A 241 -8.92 1.88 -37.58
CA GLY A 241 -9.57 1.26 -36.43
C GLY A 241 -8.58 0.82 -35.36
N LEU A 242 -7.45 0.23 -35.78
CA LEU A 242 -6.34 -0.13 -34.88
C LEU A 242 -5.66 1.11 -34.28
N GLY A 243 -5.39 2.14 -35.07
CA GLY A 243 -4.80 3.38 -34.55
C GLY A 243 -5.70 4.04 -33.50
N LEU A 244 -7.02 4.05 -33.74
CA LEU A 244 -7.98 4.60 -32.81
C LEU A 244 -8.09 3.79 -31.51
N SER A 245 -8.05 2.46 -31.56
CA SER A 245 -8.10 1.64 -30.36
C SER A 245 -6.86 1.83 -29.47
N VAL A 246 -5.68 1.90 -30.08
CA VAL A 246 -4.42 2.20 -29.37
C VAL A 246 -4.49 3.57 -28.71
N LEU A 247 -4.98 4.59 -29.43
CA LEU A 247 -5.13 5.93 -28.88
C LEU A 247 -6.09 5.96 -27.68
N ILE A 248 -7.24 5.27 -27.78
CA ILE A 248 -8.22 5.19 -26.69
C ILE A 248 -7.61 4.52 -25.45
N ILE A 249 -6.91 3.39 -25.64
CA ILE A 249 -6.24 2.68 -24.54
C ILE A 249 -5.19 3.59 -23.90
N PHE A 250 -4.39 4.28 -24.70
CA PHE A 250 -3.36 5.19 -24.21
C PHE A 250 -3.94 6.35 -23.39
N VAL A 251 -4.97 7.01 -23.88
CA VAL A 251 -5.67 8.08 -23.16
C VAL A 251 -6.26 7.56 -21.86
N TYR A 252 -6.88 6.37 -21.87
CA TYR A 252 -7.40 5.74 -20.66
C TYR A 252 -6.30 5.53 -19.61
N TYR A 253 -5.13 4.99 -20.02
CA TYR A 253 -4.02 4.75 -19.09
C TYR A 253 -3.48 6.04 -18.47
N ILE A 254 -3.37 7.11 -19.27
CA ILE A 254 -2.98 8.43 -18.76
C ILE A 254 -3.97 8.89 -17.69
N VAL A 255 -5.27 8.89 -18.00
CA VAL A 255 -6.30 9.34 -17.06
C VAL A 255 -6.31 8.48 -15.79
N TRP A 256 -6.23 7.15 -15.92
CA TRP A 256 -6.17 6.22 -14.80
C TRP A 256 -4.95 6.48 -13.90
N HIS A 257 -3.79 6.71 -14.49
CA HIS A 257 -2.57 6.99 -13.73
C HIS A 257 -2.64 8.33 -13.01
N TYR A 258 -3.05 9.40 -13.70
CA TYR A 258 -3.15 10.74 -13.09
C TYR A 258 -4.18 10.79 -11.96
N LEU A 259 -5.39 10.26 -12.18
CA LEU A 259 -6.43 10.23 -11.14
C LEU A 259 -6.03 9.33 -9.97
N GLY A 260 -5.40 8.18 -10.25
CA GLY A 260 -4.85 7.31 -9.22
C GLY A 260 -3.82 8.02 -8.33
N THR A 261 -2.91 8.79 -8.93
CA THR A 261 -1.92 9.57 -8.18
C THR A 261 -2.56 10.68 -7.35
N LEU A 262 -3.56 11.38 -7.89
CA LEU A 262 -4.32 12.40 -7.13
C LEU A 262 -5.08 11.80 -5.94
N GLY A 263 -5.72 10.65 -6.12
CA GLY A 263 -6.41 9.94 -5.04
C GLY A 263 -5.44 9.43 -3.98
N LYS A 264 -4.28 8.88 -4.39
CA LYS A 264 -3.24 8.42 -3.46
C LYS A 264 -2.66 9.57 -2.63
N GLY A 265 -2.53 10.75 -3.23
CA GLY A 265 -2.12 11.98 -2.55
C GLY A 265 -3.20 12.63 -1.69
N GLY A 266 -4.42 12.06 -1.62
CA GLY A 266 -5.53 12.61 -0.83
C GLY A 266 -6.20 13.85 -1.43
N ALA A 267 -5.85 14.24 -2.66
CA ALA A 267 -6.46 15.38 -3.35
C ALA A 267 -7.85 15.05 -3.93
N MET A 268 -8.18 13.76 -4.00
CA MET A 268 -9.42 13.26 -4.59
C MET A 268 -9.93 12.08 -3.78
N ASP A 269 -11.26 11.93 -3.73
CA ASP A 269 -11.89 10.76 -3.12
C ASP A 269 -11.35 9.45 -3.75
N PRO A 270 -10.87 8.49 -2.93
CA PRO A 270 -10.26 7.26 -3.42
C PRO A 270 -11.14 6.40 -4.32
N PHE A 271 -12.45 6.39 -4.08
CA PHE A 271 -13.40 5.68 -4.93
C PHE A 271 -13.50 6.36 -6.30
N LEU A 272 -13.71 7.68 -6.33
CA LEU A 272 -13.77 8.41 -7.60
C LEU A 272 -12.46 8.31 -8.40
N ALA A 273 -11.31 8.44 -7.74
CA ALA A 273 -10.00 8.32 -8.35
C ALA A 273 -9.81 6.98 -9.09
N ALA A 274 -10.32 5.88 -8.52
CA ALA A 274 -10.20 4.55 -9.11
C ALA A 274 -11.26 4.24 -10.19
N TRP A 275 -12.45 4.85 -10.13
CA TRP A 275 -13.60 4.47 -10.94
C TRP A 275 -13.92 5.43 -12.10
N ILE A 276 -13.56 6.71 -12.02
CA ILE A 276 -13.82 7.68 -13.09
C ILE A 276 -13.32 7.24 -14.47
N PRO A 277 -12.10 6.68 -14.62
CA PRO A 277 -11.63 6.22 -15.93
C PRO A 277 -12.59 5.20 -16.56
N ASN A 278 -13.09 4.26 -15.75
CA ASN A 278 -14.04 3.24 -16.18
C ASN A 278 -15.42 3.80 -16.47
N ILE A 279 -15.92 4.71 -15.62
CA ILE A 279 -17.24 5.33 -15.81
C ILE A 279 -17.26 6.15 -17.09
N ALA A 280 -16.21 6.96 -17.33
CA ALA A 280 -16.07 7.75 -18.54
C ALA A 280 -15.99 6.86 -19.79
N ALA A 281 -15.16 5.81 -19.76
CA ALA A 281 -15.03 4.87 -20.86
C ALA A 281 -16.34 4.08 -21.10
N ALA A 282 -17.06 3.69 -20.05
CA ALA A 282 -18.35 3.01 -20.14
C ALA A 282 -19.42 3.91 -20.77
N ALA A 283 -19.45 5.19 -20.39
CA ALA A 283 -20.34 6.18 -20.99
C ALA A 283 -20.06 6.34 -22.49
N ILE A 284 -18.79 6.44 -22.88
CA ILE A 284 -18.37 6.50 -24.29
C ILE A 284 -18.81 5.23 -25.04
N GLY A 285 -18.54 4.05 -24.48
CA GLY A 285 -18.94 2.77 -25.05
C GLY A 285 -20.46 2.65 -25.23
N GLY A 286 -21.23 3.07 -24.23
CA GLY A 286 -22.69 3.09 -24.28
C GLY A 286 -23.24 4.03 -25.36
N VAL A 287 -22.69 5.23 -25.49
CA VAL A 287 -23.06 6.19 -26.54
C VAL A 287 -22.71 5.65 -27.93
N LEU A 288 -21.53 5.04 -28.10
CA LEU A 288 -21.12 4.42 -29.35
C LEU A 288 -22.04 3.26 -29.75
N LEU A 289 -22.44 2.44 -28.78
CA LEU A 289 -23.36 1.33 -29.01
C LEU A 289 -24.76 1.82 -29.38
N TYR A 290 -25.26 2.88 -28.73
CA TYR A 290 -26.56 3.48 -29.04
C TYR A 290 -26.59 4.09 -30.45
N ARG A 291 -25.46 4.67 -30.91
CA ARG A 291 -25.33 5.22 -32.26
C ARG A 291 -24.99 4.18 -33.33
N ALA A 292 -24.75 2.92 -32.96
CA ALA A 292 -24.46 1.87 -33.92
C ALA A 292 -25.72 1.55 -34.73
N PRO A 293 -25.65 1.51 -36.07
CA PRO A 293 -26.81 1.17 -36.91
C PRO A 293 -27.23 -0.29 -36.64
N ASN A 294 -28.55 -0.52 -36.53
CA ASN A 294 -29.15 -1.83 -36.31
C ASN A 294 -28.96 -2.82 -37.48
#